data_AF-A0A529LD27-F1
#
_entry.id   AF-A0A529LD27-F1
#
_cell.length_a   1.000
_cell.length_b   1.000
_cell.length_c   1.000
_cell.angle_alpha   90.00
_cell.angle_beta   90.00
_cell.angle_gamma   90.00
#
_symmetry.space_group_name_H-M   'P 1'
#
loop_
_entity.id
_entity.type
_entity.pdbx_description
1 polymer ?
#
loop_
_entity_poly.entity_id
_entity_poly.type
_entity_poly.pdbx_seq_one_letter_code
_entity_poly.pdbx_strand_id
1 'polypeptide(L)' 'RREGVFFKSLSSRFRYHGMVDGEPKVRLLGETRAFLNPISWEEPFGNAPVESMLCGTPVLTTARGALPETVDADT' A
#
# COMPACT_ATOMS: atom_id res chain seq x y z
N ARG A 1 -26.69 -1.78 14.16
CA ARG A 1 -26.10 -2.72 15.15
C ARG A 1 -24.64 -2.32 15.31
N ARG A 2 -24.27 -1.81 16.49
CA ARG A 2 -22.95 -1.23 16.80
C ARG A 2 -22.03 -2.34 17.33
N GLU A 3 -20.86 -2.50 16.74
CA GLU A 3 -19.74 -3.24 17.33
C GLU A 3 -18.43 -2.47 17.06
N GLY A 4 -17.64 -2.26 18.12
CA GLY A 4 -16.20 -1.96 18.06
C GLY A 4 -15.78 -0.55 17.65
N VAL A 5 -15.61 0.36 18.62
CA VAL A 5 -14.94 1.65 18.44
C VAL A 5 -13.48 1.49 18.86
N PHE A 6 -12.53 1.50 17.91
CA PHE A 6 -11.18 2.07 18.07
C PHE A 6 -10.53 2.18 16.67
N PHE A 7 -10.07 3.37 16.29
CA PHE A 7 -9.52 3.75 14.96
C PHE A 7 -10.50 3.94 13.78
N LYS A 8 -11.62 4.63 14.01
CA LYS A 8 -12.33 5.26 12.90
C LYS A 8 -11.61 6.57 12.55
N SER A 9 -10.51 6.47 11.81
CA SER A 9 -9.84 7.51 11.00
C SER A 9 -9.77 8.95 11.56
N LEU A 10 -8.59 9.56 11.50
CA LEU A 10 -8.33 10.97 11.88
C LEU A 10 -9.22 12.01 11.14
N SER A 11 -9.89 11.64 10.03
CA SER A 11 -10.91 12.45 9.36
C SER A 11 -11.77 11.63 8.36
N SER A 12 -12.78 12.23 7.73
CA SER A 12 -13.51 11.57 6.62
C SER A 12 -12.65 11.28 5.39
N ARG A 13 -11.41 11.81 5.34
CA ARG A 13 -10.47 11.63 4.22
C ARG A 13 -9.64 10.36 4.33
N PHE A 14 -9.58 9.72 5.49
CA PHE A 14 -8.86 8.45 5.66
C PHE A 14 -9.83 7.32 5.99
N ARG A 15 -9.46 6.11 5.59
CA ARG A 15 -10.20 4.89 5.89
C ARG A 15 -9.19 3.82 6.26
N TYR A 16 -9.30 3.32 7.49
CA TYR A 16 -8.52 2.18 7.94
C TYR A 16 -9.29 0.90 7.61
N HIS A 17 -8.66 -0.01 6.88
CA HIS A 17 -9.27 -1.27 6.43
C HIS A 17 -8.96 -2.46 7.34
N GLY A 18 -8.14 -2.28 8.38
CA GLY A 18 -7.68 -3.40 9.22
C GLY A 18 -6.67 -4.28 8.50
N MET A 19 -6.55 -5.52 8.96
CA MET A 19 -5.80 -6.56 8.26
C MET A 19 -6.60 -7.05 7.06
N VAL A 20 -5.99 -7.04 5.88
CA VAL A 20 -6.61 -7.49 4.62
C VAL A 20 -5.69 -8.45 3.89
N ASP A 21 -6.26 -9.48 3.28
CA ASP A 21 -5.56 -10.45 2.44
C ASP A 21 -6.42 -10.81 1.21
N GLY A 22 -5.96 -11.78 0.41
CA GLY A 22 -6.73 -12.38 -0.68
C GLY A 22 -7.38 -11.39 -1.65
N GLU A 23 -8.61 -11.70 -2.07
CA GLU A 23 -9.40 -10.85 -2.98
C GLU A 23 -9.63 -9.43 -2.46
N PRO A 24 -9.97 -9.20 -1.17
CA PRO A 24 -10.09 -7.84 -0.63
C PRO A 24 -8.84 -7.00 -0.85
N LYS A 25 -7.64 -7.56 -0.66
CA LYS A 25 -6.38 -6.85 -0.90
C LYS A 25 -6.18 -6.51 -2.37
N VAL A 26 -6.39 -7.48 -3.27
CA VAL A 26 -6.25 -7.28 -4.72
C VAL A 26 -7.20 -6.20 -5.21
N ARG A 27 -8.46 -6.22 -4.76
CA ARG A 27 -9.45 -5.21 -5.11
C ARG A 27 -9.05 -3.82 -4.63
N LEU A 28 -8.59 -3.71 -3.38
CA LEU A 28 -8.14 -2.43 -2.83
C LEU A 28 -6.95 -1.87 -3.60
N LEU A 29 -5.96 -2.70 -3.93
CA LEU A 29 -4.82 -2.26 -4.74
C LEU A 29 -5.31 -1.81 -6.12
N GLY A 30 -6.01 -2.65 -6.88
CA GLY A 30 -6.43 -2.34 -8.26
C GLY A 30 -7.45 -1.21 -8.43
N GLU A 31 -8.21 -0.84 -7.38
CA GLU A 31 -9.15 0.29 -7.43
C GLU A 31 -8.50 1.63 -6.98
N THR A 32 -7.26 1.61 -6.46
CA THR A 32 -6.58 2.83 -6.00
C THR A 32 -5.87 3.56 -7.13
N ARG A 33 -5.71 4.88 -6.97
CA ARG A 33 -4.99 5.73 -7.95
C ARG A 33 -3.47 5.61 -7.84
N ALA A 34 -2.97 5.31 -6.65
CA ALA A 34 -1.56 5.15 -6.35
C ALA A 34 -1.40 4.45 -4.99
N PHE A 35 -0.30 3.72 -4.84
CA PHE A 35 0.13 3.09 -3.60
C PHE A 35 1.33 3.83 -3.02
N LEU A 36 1.24 4.30 -1.79
CA LEU A 36 2.30 5.02 -1.10
C LEU A 36 2.95 4.13 -0.04
N ASN A 37 4.26 3.94 -0.14
CA ASN A 37 5.05 3.14 0.79
C ASN A 37 6.28 3.93 1.32
N PRO A 38 6.12 4.78 2.34
CA PRO A 38 7.16 5.69 2.81
C PRO A 38 8.08 4.98 3.81
N ILE A 39 8.94 4.08 3.30
CA ILE A 39 9.80 3.24 4.13
C ILE A 39 10.93 4.05 4.76
N SER A 40 11.18 3.84 6.07
CA SER A 40 12.23 4.54 6.82
C SER A 40 13.40 3.64 7.27
N TRP A 41 13.34 2.32 7.06
CA TRP A 41 14.40 1.37 7.41
C TRP A 41 15.22 0.92 6.17
N GLU A 42 16.32 0.20 6.38
CA GLU A 42 17.30 -0.10 5.32
C GLU A 42 17.00 -1.39 4.51
N GLU A 43 16.26 -2.37 5.03
CA GLU A 43 16.07 -3.68 4.36
C GLU A 43 14.60 -4.13 4.15
N PRO A 44 13.75 -3.33 3.48
CA PRO A 44 12.47 -3.82 2.97
C PRO A 44 12.60 -4.76 1.76
N PHE A 45 11.83 -5.86 1.77
CA PHE A 45 11.72 -6.80 0.64
C PHE A 45 10.85 -6.29 -0.53
N GLY A 46 9.91 -5.37 -0.28
CA GLY A 46 9.12 -4.77 -1.35
C GLY A 46 7.90 -5.56 -1.88
N ASN A 47 7.44 -6.59 -1.18
CA ASN A 47 6.28 -7.39 -1.61
C ASN A 47 5.02 -6.55 -1.90
N ALA A 48 4.64 -5.63 -0.99
CA ALA A 48 3.44 -4.80 -1.18
C ALA A 48 3.53 -3.84 -2.39
N PRO A 49 4.67 -3.14 -2.62
CA PRO A 49 4.94 -2.46 -3.88
C PRO A 49 4.76 -3.34 -5.13
N VAL A 50 5.35 -4.53 -5.17
CA VAL A 50 5.24 -5.45 -6.32
C VAL A 50 3.79 -5.86 -6.55
N GLU A 51 3.05 -6.18 -5.49
CA GLU A 51 1.62 -6.51 -5.59
C GLU A 51 0.79 -5.35 -6.14
N SER A 52 1.12 -4.11 -5.75
CA SER A 52 0.49 -2.90 -6.31
C SER A 52 0.76 -2.76 -7.81
N MET A 53 2.02 -2.95 -8.23
CA MET A 53 2.41 -2.90 -9.64
C MET A 53 1.70 -3.98 -10.46
N LEU A 54 1.59 -5.21 -9.93
CA LEU A 54 0.85 -6.31 -10.55
C LEU A 54 -0.65 -5.99 -10.72
N CYS A 55 -1.22 -5.18 -9.82
CA CYS A 55 -2.60 -4.70 -9.94
C CYS A 55 -2.73 -3.46 -10.86
N GLY A 56 -1.68 -3.06 -11.57
CA GLY A 56 -1.67 -1.88 -12.45
C GLY A 56 -1.70 -0.54 -11.71
N THR A 57 -1.35 -0.53 -10.42
CA THR A 57 -1.41 0.66 -9.57
C THR A 57 -0.01 1.28 -9.41
N PRO A 58 0.17 2.57 -9.79
CA PRO A 58 1.44 3.27 -9.63
C PRO A 58 1.95 3.27 -8.19
N VAL A 59 3.25 3.08 -8.00
CA VAL A 59 3.89 3.04 -6.68
C VAL A 59 4.69 4.32 -6.42
N LEU A 60 4.48 4.90 -5.24
CA LEU A 60 5.27 6.00 -4.69
C LEU A 60 6.00 5.48 -3.46
N THR A 61 7.33 5.51 -3.49
CA THR A 61 8.15 4.96 -2.40
C THR A 61 9.41 5.79 -2.13
N THR A 62 9.99 5.60 -0.95
CA THR A 62 11.37 6.02 -0.68
C THR A 62 12.36 5.05 -1.34
N ALA A 63 13.51 5.57 -1.78
CA ALA A 63 14.59 4.79 -2.41
C ALA A 63 15.41 4.04 -1.34
N ARG A 64 14.84 2.97 -0.76
CA ARG A 64 15.40 2.21 0.37
C ARG A 64 15.19 0.70 0.20
N GLY A 65 16.12 -0.11 0.73
CA GLY A 65 16.16 -1.56 0.54
C GLY A 65 16.08 -1.96 -0.92
N ALA A 66 15.22 -2.92 -1.24
CA ALA A 66 15.06 -3.46 -2.60
C ALA A 66 14.25 -2.55 -3.54
N LEU A 67 13.77 -1.38 -3.07
CA LEU A 67 12.85 -0.55 -3.86
C LEU A 67 13.49 0.26 -4.99
N PRO A 68 14.74 0.75 -4.90
CA PRO A 68 15.44 1.31 -6.05
C PRO A 68 15.58 0.33 -7.22
N GLU A 69 15.69 -0.98 -6.94
CA GLU A 69 15.80 -2.02 -7.97
C GLU A 69 14.45 -2.51 -8.48
N THR A 70 13.39 -2.39 -7.67
CA THR A 70 12.05 -2.90 -7.99
C THR A 70 11.16 -1.84 -8.64
N VAL A 71 11.29 -0.58 -8.22
CA VAL A 71 10.48 0.55 -8.67
C VAL A 71 11.43 1.51 -9.40
N ASP A 72 11.45 1.40 -10.72
CA ASP A 72 12.25 2.25 -11.60
C ASP A 72 11.51 3.55 -11.95
N ALA A 73 12.25 4.61 -12.27
CA ALA A 73 11.71 5.90 -12.68
C ALA A 73 11.15 5.87 -14.11
N ASP A 74 11.55 4.89 -14.91
CA ASP A 74 11.17 4.76 -16.32
C ASP A 74 9.91 3.89 -16.53
N THR A 75 9.32 3.34 -15.46
CA THR A 75 8.08 2.53 -15.48
C THR A 75 6.90 3.28 -14.86
#